data_AF-A0A662UYR0-F1
#
_entry.id   AF-A0A662UYR0-F1
#
_cell.length_a   1.000
_cell.length_b   1.000
_cell.length_c   1.000
_cell.angle_alpha   90.00
_cell.angle_beta   90.00
_cell.angle_gamma   90.00
#
_symmetry.space_group_name_H-M   'P 1'
#
loop_
_entity.id
_entity.type
_entity.pdbx_description
1 polymer ?
#
loop_
_entity_poly.entity_id
_entity_poly.type
_entity_poly.pdbx_seq_one_letter_code
_entity_poly.pdbx_strand_id
1 'polypeptide(L)'
;MGKRPDPLPADPRVFKRYKVVRCPRCNRIQAVMAVKTFRCMFCGHRRPMREVRILYATDDPREAAEAAKAIKEAHFSRKPG
;
A
#
# COMPACT_ATOMS: atom_id res chain seq x y z
N MET A 1 -2.34 -18.69 -31.77
CA MET A 1 -1.84 -18.54 -30.39
C MET A 1 -2.80 -17.63 -29.62
N GLY A 2 -3.48 -18.14 -28.60
CA GLY A 2 -4.33 -17.30 -27.74
C GLY A 2 -3.45 -16.32 -26.98
N LYS A 3 -3.64 -15.01 -27.19
CA LYS A 3 -3.01 -13.99 -26.36
C LYS A 3 -3.43 -14.31 -24.91
N ARG A 4 -2.47 -14.64 -24.04
CA ARG A 4 -2.72 -14.61 -22.59
C ARG A 4 -3.28 -13.23 -22.31
N PRO A 5 -4.46 -13.09 -21.67
CA PRO A 5 -4.89 -11.79 -21.22
C PRO A 5 -3.76 -11.24 -20.37
N ASP A 6 -3.24 -10.06 -20.75
CA ASP A 6 -2.27 -9.34 -19.94
C ASP A 6 -2.74 -9.38 -18.49
N PRO A 7 -1.88 -9.77 -17.53
CA PRO A 7 -2.25 -9.69 -16.14
C PRO A 7 -2.69 -8.24 -15.90
N LEU A 8 -3.95 -8.05 -15.49
CA LEU A 8 -4.55 -6.76 -15.11
C LEU A 8 -3.47 -5.80 -14.65
N PRO A 9 -3.37 -4.58 -15.23
CA PRO A 9 -2.23 -3.70 -15.00
C PRO A 9 -2.04 -3.57 -13.49
N ALA A 10 -0.96 -4.17 -12.99
CA ALA A 10 -0.60 -4.04 -11.58
C ALA A 10 -0.58 -2.55 -11.31
N ASP A 11 -1.33 -2.10 -10.29
CA ASP A 11 -1.44 -0.69 -9.95
C ASP A 11 -0.05 -0.03 -10.09
N PRO A 12 0.13 0.99 -10.97
CA PRO A 12 1.45 1.51 -11.30
C PRO A 12 2.21 2.03 -10.07
N ARG A 13 1.49 2.31 -8.97
CA ARG A 13 2.04 2.67 -7.66
C ARG A 13 2.88 1.54 -7.04
N VAL A 14 2.72 0.29 -7.48
CA VAL A 14 3.55 -0.86 -7.07
C VAL A 14 5.03 -0.66 -7.44
N PHE A 15 5.33 0.13 -8.47
CA PHE A 15 6.70 0.36 -8.93
C PHE A 15 7.42 1.53 -8.24
N LYS A 16 6.69 2.37 -7.50
CA LYS A 16 7.27 3.49 -6.74
C LYS A 16 8.17 3.02 -5.60
N ARG A 17 9.19 3.81 -5.25
CA ARG A 17 10.16 3.45 -4.21
C ARG A 17 9.53 3.32 -2.83
N TYR A 18 8.58 4.17 -2.50
CA TYR A 18 7.84 4.17 -1.23
C TYR A 18 6.35 4.04 -1.49
N LYS A 19 5.67 3.18 -0.73
CA LYS A 19 4.21 3.02 -0.77
C LYS A 19 3.64 3.09 0.63
N VAL A 20 2.54 3.79 0.79
CA VAL A 20 1.71 3.73 1.98
C VAL A 20 0.58 2.75 1.71
N VAL A 21 0.52 1.69 2.51
CA VAL A 21 -0.46 0.60 2.37
C VAL A 21 -1.24 0.42 3.66
N ARG A 22 -2.49 -0.03 3.53
CA ARG A 22 -3.30 -0.50 4.66
C ARG A 22 -3.26 -2.01 4.72
N CYS A 23 -2.87 -2.56 5.87
CA CYS A 23 -2.91 -4.00 6.07
C CYS A 23 -4.37 -4.51 6.02
N PRO A 24 -4.71 -5.48 5.17
CA PRO A 24 -6.07 -6.02 5.10
C PRO A 24 -6.46 -6.84 6.34
N ARG A 25 -5.49 -7.27 7.16
CA ARG A 25 -5.72 -8.09 8.36
C ARG A 25 -5.88 -7.25 9.62
N CYS A 26 -4.89 -6.41 9.95
CA CYS A 26 -4.91 -5.60 11.18
C CYS A 26 -5.33 -4.15 10.96
N ASN A 27 -5.68 -3.75 9.73
CA ASN A 27 -6.11 -2.40 9.36
C ASN A 27 -5.11 -1.27 9.63
N ARG A 28 -3.90 -1.56 10.11
CA ARG A 28 -2.85 -0.54 10.33
C ARG A 28 -2.26 -0.06 9.01
N ILE A 29 -1.95 1.23 8.98
CA ILE A 29 -1.32 1.91 7.85
C ILE A 29 0.20 1.93 8.07
N GLN A 30 0.96 1.52 7.06
CA GLN A 30 2.43 1.53 7.09
C GLN A 30 3.02 1.92 5.74
N ALA A 31 4.18 2.59 5.79
CA ALA A 31 5.03 2.77 4.62
C ALA A 31 5.84 1.49 4.38
N VAL A 32 5.96 1.08 3.11
CA VAL A 32 6.73 -0.08 2.66
C VAL A 32 7.47 0.26 1.37
N MET A 33 8.65 -0.33 1.19
CA MET A 33 9.41 -0.26 -0.06
C MET A 33 9.26 -1.52 -0.91
N ALA A 34 8.51 -2.51 -0.42
CA ALA A 34 8.34 -3.79 -1.09
C ALA A 34 7.65 -3.63 -2.46
N VAL A 35 8.13 -4.38 -3.45
CA VAL A 35 7.57 -4.41 -4.82
C VAL A 35 6.82 -5.72 -5.07
N LYS A 36 7.35 -6.84 -4.59
CA LYS A 36 6.80 -8.18 -4.86
C LYS A 36 5.79 -8.63 -3.80
N THR A 37 6.19 -8.60 -2.53
CA THR A 37 5.41 -9.15 -1.42
C THR A 37 5.29 -8.12 -0.30
N PHE A 38 4.07 -7.74 0.03
CA PHE A 38 3.76 -6.98 1.23
C PHE A 38 3.93 -7.87 2.47
N ARG A 39 4.62 -7.36 3.49
CA ARG A 39 4.67 -7.91 4.83
C ARG A 39 4.26 -6.85 5.84
N CYS A 40 3.23 -7.15 6.63
CA CYS A 40 2.83 -6.28 7.72
C CYS A 40 3.84 -6.38 8.87
N MET A 41 4.35 -5.23 9.32
CA MET A 41 5.30 -5.18 10.46
C MET A 41 4.61 -5.28 11.82
N PHE A 42 3.27 -5.20 11.84
CA PHE A 42 2.49 -5.26 13.08
C PHE A 42 1.90 -6.64 13.37
N CYS A 43 1.30 -7.30 12.36
CA CYS A 43 0.65 -8.60 12.55
C CYS A 43 1.35 -9.74 11.79
N GLY A 44 2.44 -9.46 11.07
CA GLY A 44 3.20 -10.46 10.31
C GLY A 44 2.53 -10.97 9.03
N HIS A 45 1.29 -10.56 8.72
CA HIS A 45 0.58 -10.99 7.51
C HIS A 45 1.35 -10.68 6.23
N ARG A 46 1.35 -11.62 5.28
CA ARG A 46 2.04 -11.51 3.99
C ARG A 46 1.05 -11.69 2.85
N ARG A 47 1.21 -10.88 1.80
CA ARG A 47 0.37 -10.97 0.58
C ARG A 47 1.12 -10.41 -0.64
N PRO A 48 0.85 -10.86 -1.88
CA PRO A 48 1.40 -10.21 -3.06
C PRO A 48 1.04 -8.73 -3.12
N MET A 49 2.00 -7.87 -3.43
CA MET A 49 1.80 -6.41 -3.41
C MET A 49 0.69 -5.96 -4.35
N ARG A 50 0.53 -6.64 -5.49
CA ARG A 50 -0.55 -6.42 -6.47
C ARG A 50 -1.96 -6.60 -5.91
N GLU A 51 -2.12 -7.33 -4.81
CA GLU A 51 -3.41 -7.57 -4.15
C GLU A 51 -3.61 -6.66 -2.93
N VAL A 52 -2.64 -5.82 -2.59
CA VAL A 52 -2.71 -4.93 -1.44
C VAL A 52 -3.15 -3.54 -1.89
N ARG A 53 -4.09 -2.96 -1.14
CA ARG A 53 -4.57 -1.61 -1.42
C ARG A 53 -3.48 -0.58 -1.08
N ILE A 54 -2.91 0.01 -2.12
CA ILE A 54 -1.98 1.12 -2.03
C ILE A 54 -2.78 2.41 -1.89
N LEU A 55 -2.61 3.09 -0.76
CA LEU A 55 -3.28 4.37 -0.49
C LEU A 55 -2.52 5.53 -1.12
N TYR A 56 -1.19 5.47 -1.10
CA TYR A 56 -0.32 6.48 -1.68
C TYR A 56 1.02 5.85 -2.09
N ALA A 57 1.70 6.43 -3.07
CA ALA A 57 3.03 6.01 -3.44
C ALA A 57 3.83 7.17 -4.05
N THR A 58 5.12 7.23 -3.71
CA THR A 58 6.05 8.28 -4.13
C THR A 58 7.45 7.71 -4.23
N ASP A 59 8.33 8.40 -4.92
CA ASP A 59 9.76 8.12 -4.92
C ASP A 59 10.51 8.94 -3.87
N ASP A 60 9.85 9.92 -3.23
CA ASP A 60 10.41 10.78 -2.20
C ASP A 60 10.09 10.28 -0.77
N PRO A 61 11.10 10.07 0.09
CA PRO A 61 10.89 9.56 1.44
C PRO A 61 10.15 10.53 2.37
N ARG A 62 10.29 11.86 2.18
CA ARG A 62 9.61 12.86 3.01
C ARG A 62 8.13 12.88 2.70
N GLU A 63 7.78 12.90 1.41
CA GLU A 63 6.38 12.78 0.97
C GLU A 63 5.72 11.49 1.47
N ALA A 64 6.46 10.37 1.51
CA ALA A 64 5.92 9.10 2.00
C ALA A 64 5.56 9.17 3.51
N ALA A 65 6.39 9.84 4.30
CA ALA A 65 6.15 10.03 5.73
C ALA A 65 4.96 10.97 5.98
N GLU A 66 4.92 12.11 5.28
CA GLU A 66 3.84 13.09 5.37
C GLU A 66 2.50 12.47 4.93
N ALA A 67 2.48 11.74 3.82
CA ALA A 67 1.29 11.04 3.35
C ALA A 67 0.84 9.96 4.35
N ALA A 68 1.76 9.19 4.94
CA ALA A 68 1.40 8.20 5.95
C ALA A 68 0.78 8.85 7.20
N LYS A 69 1.26 10.02 7.61
CA LYS A 69 0.71 10.80 8.72
C LYS A 69 -0.67 11.34 8.37
N ALA A 70 -0.81 12.06 7.27
CA ALA A 70 -2.07 12.63 6.80
C ALA A 70 -3.17 11.56 6.61
N ILE A 71 -2.82 10.40 6.05
CA ILE A 71 -3.75 9.28 5.84
C ILE A 71 -4.18 8.67 7.17
N LYS A 72 -3.29 8.56 8.16
CA LYS A 72 -3.66 8.08 9.51
C LYS A 72 -4.63 9.05 10.17
N GLU A 73 -4.37 10.35 10.08
CA GLU A 73 -5.24 11.40 10.65
C GLU A 73 -6.62 11.41 9.97
N ALA A 74 -6.67 11.36 8.63
CA ALA A 74 -7.92 11.30 7.88
C ALA A 74 -8.74 10.02 8.15
N HIS A 75 -8.08 8.88 8.39
CA HIS A 75 -8.75 7.65 8.79
C HIS A 75 -9.23 7.67 10.26
N PHE A 76 -8.59 8.44 11.13
CA PHE A 76 -9.01 8.61 12.52
C PHE A 76 -10.25 9.52 12.62
N SER A 77 -10.32 10.58 11.80
CA SER A 77 -11.46 11.51 11.77
C SER A 77 -12.73 10.96 11.11
N ARG A 78 -12.68 9.77 10.51
CA ARG A 78 -13.82 9.12 9.84
C ARG A 78 -14.57 8.11 10.71
N LYS A 79 -14.43 8.12 12.04
CA LYS A 79 -15.43 7.44 12.89
C LYS A 79 -16.78 8.12 12.66
N PRO A 80 -17.79 7.49 12.04
CA PRO A 80 -19.16 7.93 12.31
C PRO A 80 -19.35 7.77 13.82
N GLY A 81 -19.64 8.89 14.49
CA GLY A 81 -20.29 8.86 15.79
C GLY A 81 -21.68 8.27 15.66
#